data_AF-A0A4S4KR91-F1
#
_entry.id   AF-A0A4S4KR91-F1
#
_cell.length_a   1.000
_cell.length_b   1.000
_cell.length_c   1.000
_cell.angle_alpha   90.00
_cell.angle_beta   90.00
_cell.angle_gamma   90.00
#
_symmetry.space_group_name_H-M   'P 1'
#
loop_
_entity.id
_entity.type
_entity.pdbx_description
1 polymer ?
#
loop_
_entity_poly.entity_id
_entity_poly.type
_entity_poly.pdbx_seq_one_letter_code
_entity_poly.pdbx_strand_id
1 'polypeptide(L)'
;MFTAIAKNLLVIAFCVASSVATSVQQPLSFGNSATFESYDAQLFRPFEELSLLSNTEFTTLNHPAFPKYDVRIKKSDFCDGTVRAFTGYIDIEARHLFFYFFESRNDPDTDDVIFWTNGGPGCSSSVGLFMELGPCRVTAQDNTTFNPYSWNENANLFFVDQPIGTGFSYAEFGEYVYTTEEAAKDISAFVAIFFEHFSKFKGRSFHMAGESYGGRYIPVFASYVYDQNPKLVESGVTPINLTSIMIGNGCTDWLTMIPSYHEMQCQPKSAAPIFSISECVRQKRTVNIRRQAIVL
;
A
#
# COMPACT_ATOMS: atom_id res chain seq x y z
N MET A 1 -33.33 19.66 -32.70
CA MET A 1 -32.42 18.51 -32.84
C MET A 1 -32.24 17.88 -31.46
N PHE A 2 -33.30 17.21 -30.99
CA PHE A 2 -33.36 16.57 -29.68
C PHE A 2 -34.14 15.27 -29.88
N THR A 3 -33.42 14.15 -29.97
CA THR A 3 -33.95 12.80 -29.78
C THR A 3 -32.80 11.81 -29.68
N ALA A 4 -32.80 11.04 -28.60
CA ALA A 4 -32.32 9.66 -28.45
C ALA A 4 -30.87 9.33 -28.87
N ILE A 5 -30.03 8.98 -27.88
CA ILE A 5 -29.34 7.68 -27.79
C ILE A 5 -29.22 7.37 -26.29
N ALA A 6 -30.16 6.56 -25.81
CA ALA A 6 -29.97 5.72 -24.63
C ALA A 6 -29.81 4.28 -25.14
N LYS A 7 -28.97 3.50 -24.46
CA LYS A 7 -28.58 2.08 -24.68
C LYS A 7 -27.25 1.91 -25.40
N ASN A 8 -26.19 1.81 -24.60
CA ASN A 8 -25.22 0.70 -24.61
C ASN A 8 -24.18 0.95 -23.52
N LEU A 9 -24.51 0.61 -22.27
CA LEU A 9 -23.50 0.45 -21.23
C LEU A 9 -23.05 -1.02 -21.27
N LEU A 10 -21.99 -1.27 -22.03
CA LEU A 10 -21.29 -2.54 -22.02
C LEU A 10 -20.48 -2.61 -20.73
N VAL A 11 -21.04 -3.23 -19.68
CA VAL A 11 -20.24 -3.61 -18.51
C VAL A 11 -19.38 -4.80 -18.93
N ILE A 12 -18.12 -4.53 -19.23
CA ILE A 12 -17.09 -5.55 -19.43
C ILE A 12 -16.84 -6.17 -18.05
N ALA A 13 -17.53 -7.26 -17.76
CA ALA A 13 -17.15 -8.17 -16.68
C ALA A 13 -15.89 -8.92 -17.15
N PHE A 14 -14.74 -8.58 -16.58
CA PHE A 14 -13.54 -9.41 -16.71
C PHE A 14 -13.80 -10.75 -16.00
N CYS A 15 -14.18 -11.76 -16.78
CA CYS A 15 -14.08 -13.16 -16.37
C CYS A 15 -12.59 -13.53 -16.34
N VAL A 16 -11.97 -13.55 -15.16
CA VAL A 16 -10.74 -14.32 -14.96
C VAL A 16 -11.15 -15.75 -14.65
N ALA A 17 -10.92 -16.65 -15.60
CA ALA A 17 -10.98 -18.08 -15.36
C ALA A 17 -9.74 -18.47 -14.52
N SER A 18 -9.94 -18.76 -13.24
CA SER A 18 -8.91 -19.36 -12.40
C SER A 18 -9.11 -20.87 -12.39
N SER A 19 -8.13 -21.59 -12.93
CA SER A 19 -7.95 -23.02 -12.69
C SER A 19 -7.85 -23.28 -11.19
N VAL A 20 -8.61 -24.26 -10.70
CA VAL A 20 -8.57 -24.69 -9.31
C VAL A 20 -7.25 -25.43 -9.09
N ALA A 21 -6.25 -24.75 -8.53
CA ALA A 21 -5.13 -25.42 -7.89
C ALA A 21 -5.52 -25.70 -6.43
N THR A 22 -5.68 -26.97 -6.09
CA THR A 22 -5.83 -27.44 -4.71
C THR A 22 -4.59 -27.05 -3.90
N SER A 23 -4.69 -25.99 -3.09
CA SER A 23 -3.64 -25.66 -2.12
C SER A 23 -3.86 -26.48 -0.85
N VAL A 24 -3.06 -27.52 -0.66
CA VAL A 24 -2.83 -28.09 0.66
C VAL A 24 -2.22 -26.97 1.51
N GLN A 25 -2.81 -26.66 2.67
CA GLN A 25 -2.16 -25.84 3.69
C GLN A 25 -0.91 -26.58 4.17
N GLN A 26 0.21 -26.37 3.48
CA GLN A 26 1.51 -26.70 4.02
C GLN A 26 1.85 -25.66 5.09
N PRO A 27 2.40 -26.07 6.24
CA PRO A 27 2.99 -25.13 7.17
C PRO A 27 4.03 -24.29 6.41
N LEU A 28 4.01 -22.97 6.61
CA LEU A 28 4.96 -22.04 6.02
C LEU A 28 6.38 -22.48 6.37
N SER A 29 7.03 -23.16 5.41
CA SER A 29 8.46 -23.43 5.45
C SER A 29 9.14 -22.24 4.79
N PHE A 30 9.67 -21.34 5.61
CA PHE A 30 10.54 -20.27 5.16
C PHE A 30 11.87 -20.89 4.68
N GLY A 31 12.00 -21.05 3.36
CA GLY A 31 13.26 -21.44 2.73
C GLY A 31 14.34 -20.39 3.00
N ASN A 32 15.43 -20.85 3.63
CA ASN A 32 16.75 -20.24 3.82
C ASN A 32 16.85 -18.71 3.97
N SER A 33 16.99 -18.31 5.24
CA SER A 33 17.92 -17.31 5.77
C SER A 33 18.55 -16.35 4.74
N ALA A 34 17.90 -15.21 4.51
CA ALA A 34 18.65 -13.98 4.30
C ALA A 34 19.33 -13.66 5.64
N THR A 35 20.59 -14.07 5.79
CA THR A 35 21.41 -13.71 6.93
C THR A 35 21.68 -12.22 6.85
N PHE A 36 21.07 -11.44 7.76
CA PHE A 36 21.47 -10.07 7.98
C PHE A 36 22.95 -10.09 8.40
N GLU A 37 23.82 -9.46 7.62
CA GLU A 37 25.21 -9.26 8.03
C GLU A 37 25.24 -8.41 9.30
N SER A 38 26.20 -8.66 10.20
CA SER A 38 26.31 -7.91 11.45
C SER A 38 26.53 -6.42 11.15
N TYR A 39 25.58 -5.58 11.54
CA TYR A 39 25.64 -4.13 11.44
C TYR A 39 26.87 -3.58 12.16
N ASP A 40 27.72 -2.88 11.42
CA ASP A 40 28.73 -2.00 11.99
C ASP A 40 28.21 -0.57 11.96
N ALA A 41 27.81 -0.06 13.14
CA ALA A 41 27.35 1.32 13.31
C ALA A 41 28.36 2.37 12.84
N GLN A 42 29.65 2.01 12.72
CA GLN A 42 30.70 2.93 12.25
C GLN A 42 30.67 3.13 10.72
N LEU A 43 30.08 2.19 9.98
CA LEU A 43 29.98 2.23 8.51
C LEU A 43 28.69 2.92 8.03
N PHE A 44 27.64 2.93 8.84
CA PHE A 44 26.39 3.62 8.53
C PHE A 44 26.44 5.09 8.97
N ARG A 45 26.07 6.00 8.07
CA ARG A 45 25.92 7.43 8.40
C ARG A 45 24.49 7.87 8.10
N PRO A 46 23.65 8.10 9.13
CA PRO A 46 22.30 8.61 8.92
C PRO A 46 22.35 9.99 8.27
N PHE A 47 21.29 10.33 7.52
CA PHE A 47 21.17 11.65 6.91
C PHE A 47 20.64 12.70 7.90
N GLU A 48 20.00 12.24 8.98
CA GLU A 48 19.44 13.00 10.10
C GLU A 48 18.14 13.74 9.76
N GLU A 49 18.18 14.72 8.85
CA GLU A 49 17.05 15.63 8.64
C GLU A 49 16.54 15.68 7.20
N LEU A 50 15.22 15.52 7.03
CA LEU A 50 14.53 15.72 5.74
C LEU A 50 14.70 17.14 5.19
N SER A 51 14.85 18.11 6.09
CA SER A 51 15.03 19.54 5.77
C SER A 51 16.29 19.82 4.94
N LEU A 52 17.25 18.89 4.87
CA LEU A 52 18.51 19.05 4.15
C LEU A 52 18.49 18.45 2.74
N LEU A 53 17.44 17.70 2.38
CA LEU A 53 17.31 17.09 1.06
C LEU A 53 17.26 18.14 -0.06
N SER A 54 17.86 17.82 -1.21
CA SER A 54 17.82 18.66 -2.40
C SER A 54 16.41 18.67 -3.02
N ASN A 55 16.07 19.75 -3.73
CA ASN A 55 14.87 19.86 -4.57
C ASN A 55 15.14 19.50 -6.04
N THR A 56 16.41 19.49 -6.47
CA THR A 56 16.81 19.21 -7.86
C THR A 56 17.31 17.79 -8.05
N GLU A 57 17.99 17.22 -7.05
CA GLU A 57 18.69 15.94 -7.15
C GLU A 57 18.20 14.95 -6.11
N PHE A 58 18.24 13.66 -6.45
CA PHE A 58 17.94 12.60 -5.50
C PHE A 58 19.12 12.38 -4.56
N THR A 59 18.82 12.27 -3.28
CA THR A 59 19.72 11.70 -2.28
C THR A 59 19.45 10.20 -2.17
N THR A 60 20.49 9.38 -2.31
CA THR A 60 20.39 7.93 -2.14
C THR A 60 20.69 7.55 -0.69
N LEU A 61 19.78 6.80 -0.10
CA LEU A 61 19.86 6.27 1.26
C LEU A 61 20.09 4.76 1.14
N ASN A 62 21.15 4.26 1.78
CA ASN A 62 21.53 2.85 1.76
C ASN A 62 21.77 2.35 3.18
N HIS A 63 21.57 1.06 3.41
CA HIS A 63 21.78 0.48 4.73
C HIS A 63 22.50 -0.88 4.62
N PRO A 64 23.59 -1.13 5.38
CA PRO A 64 24.35 -2.38 5.29
C PRO A 64 23.52 -3.64 5.54
N ALA A 65 22.52 -3.56 6.42
CA ALA A 65 21.60 -4.67 6.69
C ALA A 65 20.66 -5.00 5.49
N PHE A 66 20.57 -4.11 4.51
CA PHE A 66 19.69 -4.22 3.33
C PHE A 66 20.48 -3.98 2.03
N PRO A 67 21.51 -4.79 1.73
CA PRO A 67 22.49 -4.49 0.66
C PRO A 67 21.91 -4.51 -0.76
N LYS A 68 20.67 -4.96 -0.93
CA LYS A 68 19.95 -5.00 -2.22
C LYS A 68 18.99 -3.83 -2.42
N TYR A 69 18.85 -2.98 -1.42
CA TYR A 69 17.83 -1.93 -1.38
C TYR A 69 18.50 -0.57 -1.23
N ASP A 70 18.07 0.36 -2.07
CA ASP A 70 18.36 1.78 -1.94
C ASP A 70 17.06 2.56 -1.88
N VAL A 71 17.07 3.73 -1.20
CA VAL A 71 15.94 4.67 -1.22
C VAL A 71 16.44 5.99 -1.78
N ARG A 72 15.97 6.35 -2.97
CA ARG A 72 16.21 7.68 -3.56
C ARG A 72 15.11 8.62 -3.14
N ILE A 73 15.45 9.76 -2.55
CA ILE A 73 14.47 10.75 -2.10
C ILE A 73 14.92 12.17 -2.42
N LYS A 74 13.96 13.04 -2.74
CA LYS A 74 14.18 14.48 -2.89
C LYS A 74 12.98 15.28 -2.40
N LYS A 75 13.21 16.54 -2.05
CA LYS A 75 12.12 17.51 -1.87
C LYS A 75 11.40 17.74 -3.18
N SER A 76 10.09 17.87 -3.09
CA SER A 76 9.21 18.09 -4.23
C SER A 76 8.24 19.21 -3.89
N ASP A 77 7.92 20.01 -4.91
CA ASP A 77 6.97 21.12 -4.79
C ASP A 77 5.73 20.78 -5.61
N PHE A 78 4.67 20.38 -4.91
CA PHE A 78 3.36 20.06 -5.46
C PHE A 78 2.31 20.11 -4.33
N CYS A 79 1.02 20.13 -4.68
CA CYS A 79 -0.06 20.62 -3.82
C CYS A 79 0.00 22.15 -3.62
N ASP A 80 -0.34 22.66 -2.44
CA ASP A 80 -0.48 24.08 -2.14
C ASP A 80 0.69 24.67 -1.34
N GLY A 81 1.77 23.89 -1.15
CA GLY A 81 3.00 24.33 -0.49
C GLY A 81 2.88 24.54 1.03
N THR A 82 1.78 24.11 1.67
CA THR A 82 1.56 24.31 3.12
C THR A 82 2.47 23.46 4.00
N VAL A 83 2.93 22.32 3.49
CA VAL A 83 3.86 21.40 4.18
C VAL A 83 4.97 20.97 3.23
N ARG A 84 6.09 20.49 3.78
CA ARG A 84 7.15 19.91 2.94
C ARG A 84 6.66 18.58 2.37
N ALA A 85 6.85 18.44 1.06
CA ALA A 85 6.54 17.22 0.33
C ALA A 85 7.82 16.65 -0.28
N PHE A 86 7.84 15.32 -0.41
CA PHE A 86 8.96 14.57 -0.91
C PHE A 86 8.46 13.52 -1.89
N THR A 87 9.28 13.21 -2.88
CA THR A 87 9.04 12.08 -3.78
C THR A 87 10.31 11.25 -3.88
N GLY A 88 10.14 9.99 -4.18
CA GLY A 88 11.26 9.07 -4.19
C GLY A 88 10.95 7.73 -4.82
N TYR A 89 11.98 6.91 -4.86
CA TYR A 89 11.92 5.52 -5.27
C TYR A 89 12.53 4.62 -4.20
N ILE A 90 11.90 3.48 -3.99
CA ILE A 90 12.47 2.31 -3.33
C ILE A 90 13.06 1.47 -4.46
N ASP A 91 14.38 1.42 -4.54
CA ASP A 91 15.11 0.70 -5.57
C ASP A 91 15.50 -0.67 -5.03
N ILE A 92 15.13 -1.72 -5.76
CA ILE A 92 15.46 -3.10 -5.44
C ILE A 92 16.05 -3.74 -6.69
N GLU A 93 17.37 -3.68 -6.81
CA GLU A 93 18.09 -4.09 -8.02
C GLU A 93 17.49 -3.40 -9.27
N ALA A 94 16.83 -4.13 -10.16
CA ALA A 94 16.21 -3.59 -11.39
C ALA A 94 14.76 -3.10 -11.22
N ARG A 95 14.25 -3.01 -9.98
CA ARG A 95 12.86 -2.69 -9.65
C ARG A 95 12.78 -1.38 -8.88
N HIS A 96 11.81 -0.52 -9.19
CA HIS A 96 11.70 0.83 -8.63
C HIS A 96 10.25 1.13 -8.22
N LEU A 97 9.97 1.16 -6.91
CA LEU A 97 8.66 1.55 -6.37
C LEU A 97 8.63 3.04 -6.05
N PHE A 98 7.72 3.78 -6.66
CA PHE A 98 7.55 5.21 -6.42
C PHE A 98 6.76 5.49 -5.14
N PHE A 99 7.13 6.56 -4.43
CA PHE A 99 6.34 7.07 -3.31
C PHE A 99 6.26 8.59 -3.28
N TYR A 100 5.17 9.07 -2.67
CA TYR A 100 5.03 10.43 -2.17
C TYR A 100 5.11 10.39 -0.64
N PHE A 101 5.68 11.44 -0.04
CA PHE A 101 5.69 11.63 1.39
C PHE A 101 5.35 13.07 1.73
N PHE A 102 4.43 13.26 2.67
CA PHE A 102 4.06 14.56 3.20
C PHE A 102 4.29 14.59 4.70
N GLU A 103 4.88 15.68 5.15
CA GLU A 103 4.97 15.96 6.57
C GLU A 103 3.59 16.28 7.17
N SER A 104 3.46 16.03 8.49
CA SER A 104 2.31 16.49 9.26
C SER A 104 2.18 18.01 9.22
N ARG A 105 0.94 18.51 9.19
CA ARG A 105 0.62 19.94 9.33
C ARG A 105 0.74 20.43 10.76
N ASN A 106 0.61 19.55 11.75
CA ASN A 106 0.67 19.90 13.17
C ASN A 106 2.11 19.93 13.68
N ASP A 107 2.71 18.77 13.97
CA ASP A 107 4.12 18.67 14.36
C ASP A 107 4.79 17.48 13.65
N PRO A 108 5.47 17.70 12.52
CA PRO A 108 6.10 16.60 11.78
C PRO A 108 7.25 15.92 12.54
N ASP A 109 7.79 16.54 13.59
CA ASP A 109 8.87 15.99 14.41
C ASP A 109 8.37 15.08 15.53
N THR A 110 7.06 15.07 15.82
CA THR A 110 6.48 14.21 16.87
C THR A 110 5.30 13.37 16.41
N ASP A 111 4.53 13.84 15.43
CA ASP A 111 3.33 13.15 14.94
C ASP A 111 3.67 11.84 14.25
N ASP A 112 2.80 10.85 14.40
CA ASP A 112 2.96 9.48 13.92
C ASP A 112 3.13 9.38 12.39
N VAL A 113 3.54 8.20 11.92
CA VAL A 113 3.73 7.92 10.49
C VAL A 113 2.68 6.93 10.00
N ILE A 114 2.04 7.26 8.88
CA ILE A 114 1.07 6.41 8.21
C ILE A 114 1.60 6.04 6.83
N PHE A 115 1.68 4.73 6.56
CA PHE A 115 1.81 4.18 5.23
C PHE A 115 0.43 4.02 4.60
N TRP A 116 0.21 4.56 3.39
CA TRP A 116 -1.01 4.36 2.62
C TRP A 116 -0.73 3.65 1.29
N THR A 117 -1.58 2.66 0.97
CA THR A 117 -1.70 2.12 -0.39
C THR A 117 -3.15 1.91 -0.84
N ASN A 118 -3.44 2.25 -2.10
CA ASN A 118 -4.68 1.83 -2.75
C ASN A 118 -4.63 0.34 -3.16
N GLY A 119 -5.77 -0.20 -3.58
CA GLY A 119 -5.96 -1.60 -3.95
C GLY A 119 -5.82 -1.89 -5.45
N GLY A 120 -6.87 -2.47 -6.05
CA GLY A 120 -6.91 -2.87 -7.47
C GLY A 120 -7.05 -4.38 -7.66
N PRO A 121 -5.95 -5.18 -7.62
CA PRO A 121 -4.55 -4.81 -7.41
C PRO A 121 -3.97 -3.93 -8.53
N GLY A 122 -2.99 -3.09 -8.23
CA GLY A 122 -2.26 -2.27 -9.21
C GLY A 122 -2.83 -0.87 -9.46
N CYS A 123 -3.70 -0.36 -8.58
CA CYS A 123 -4.12 1.04 -8.63
C CYS A 123 -3.09 1.93 -7.93
N SER A 124 -2.72 3.05 -8.56
CA SER A 124 -1.79 4.01 -7.98
C SER A 124 -2.34 4.61 -6.68
N SER A 125 -1.46 4.80 -5.71
CA SER A 125 -1.76 5.46 -4.45
C SER A 125 -1.93 6.97 -4.59
N SER A 126 -1.67 7.51 -5.79
CA SER A 126 -2.06 8.87 -6.18
C SER A 126 -3.59 9.06 -6.14
N VAL A 127 -4.38 7.99 -6.25
CA VAL A 127 -5.84 8.05 -6.06
C VAL A 127 -6.17 8.47 -4.63
N GLY A 128 -5.60 7.78 -3.63
CA GLY A 128 -5.73 8.17 -2.22
C GLY A 128 -5.22 9.56 -1.93
N LEU A 129 -4.12 9.94 -2.57
CA LEU A 129 -3.50 11.26 -2.41
C LEU A 129 -4.43 12.37 -2.93
N PHE A 130 -4.86 12.31 -4.19
CA PHE A 130 -5.53 13.44 -4.84
C PHE A 130 -7.07 13.40 -4.77
N MET A 131 -7.68 12.24 -4.50
CA MET A 131 -9.14 12.08 -4.55
C MET A 131 -9.76 11.79 -3.18
N GLU A 132 -9.00 11.27 -2.24
CA GLU A 132 -9.52 10.79 -0.96
C GLU A 132 -9.04 11.64 0.21
N LEU A 133 -7.81 11.40 0.67
CA LEU A 133 -7.32 11.76 2.01
C LEU A 133 -5.99 12.52 2.03
N GLY A 134 -5.36 12.74 0.88
CA GLY A 134 -4.13 13.53 0.80
C GLY A 134 -4.34 15.04 0.96
N PRO A 135 -3.24 15.81 1.02
CA PRO A 135 -3.24 17.21 1.43
C PRO A 135 -3.91 18.16 0.44
N CYS A 136 -4.07 17.74 -0.81
CA CYS A 136 -4.70 18.54 -1.85
C CYS A 136 -5.57 17.70 -2.79
N ARG A 137 -6.45 18.38 -3.52
CA ARG A 137 -7.33 17.80 -4.55
C ARG A 137 -7.00 18.38 -5.91
N VAL A 138 -7.01 17.55 -6.94
CA VAL A 138 -6.96 18.01 -8.34
C VAL A 138 -8.37 18.41 -8.76
N THR A 139 -8.65 19.72 -8.83
CA THR A 139 -9.99 20.26 -9.16
C THR A 139 -10.02 20.96 -10.51
N ALA A 140 -8.87 21.23 -11.11
CA ALA A 140 -8.70 21.72 -12.46
C ALA A 140 -7.43 21.15 -13.09
N GLN A 141 -7.27 21.30 -14.41
CA GLN A 141 -6.25 20.61 -15.21
C GLN A 141 -4.80 20.83 -14.72
N ASP A 142 -4.49 22.03 -14.23
CA ASP A 142 -3.14 22.41 -13.78
C ASP A 142 -3.16 23.06 -12.40
N ASN A 143 -4.17 22.73 -11.58
CA ASN A 143 -4.30 23.31 -10.26
C ASN A 143 -4.73 22.28 -9.22
N THR A 144 -4.16 22.43 -8.03
CA THR A 144 -4.60 21.70 -6.85
C THR A 144 -5.19 22.66 -5.83
N THR A 145 -6.15 22.17 -5.04
CA THR A 145 -6.77 22.95 -3.96
C THR A 145 -6.56 22.23 -2.65
N PHE A 146 -6.28 22.99 -1.58
CA PHE A 146 -6.14 22.49 -0.22
C PHE A 146 -7.30 21.56 0.18
N ASN A 147 -6.95 20.44 0.81
CA ASN A 147 -7.92 19.55 1.45
C ASN A 147 -7.95 19.81 2.96
N PRO A 148 -9.02 20.42 3.52
CA PRO A 148 -9.14 20.68 4.95
C PRO A 148 -9.38 19.43 5.80
N TYR A 149 -9.61 18.27 5.17
CA TYR A 149 -9.86 16.99 5.85
C TYR A 149 -8.76 15.96 5.55
N SER A 150 -7.55 16.41 5.21
CA SER A 150 -6.45 15.50 4.93
C SER A 150 -6.01 14.75 6.18
N TRP A 151 -5.59 13.50 5.99
CA TRP A 151 -5.01 12.70 7.08
C TRP A 151 -3.66 13.24 7.56
N ASN A 152 -2.98 14.06 6.76
CA ASN A 152 -1.74 14.69 7.20
C ASN A 152 -1.96 15.90 8.13
N GLU A 153 -3.19 16.14 8.60
CA GLU A 153 -3.44 17.15 9.63
C GLU A 153 -2.63 16.86 10.90
N ASN A 154 -2.54 15.59 11.31
CA ASN A 154 -1.85 15.14 12.52
C ASN A 154 -0.98 13.89 12.30
N ALA A 155 -0.48 13.68 11.08
CA ALA A 155 0.38 12.53 10.76
C ALA A 155 1.30 12.83 9.57
N ASN A 156 2.46 12.20 9.58
CA ASN A 156 3.33 12.10 8.41
C ASN A 156 2.82 10.97 7.51
N LEU A 157 2.65 11.22 6.21
CA LEU A 157 1.87 10.35 5.34
C LEU A 157 2.63 9.94 4.09
N PHE A 158 2.86 8.64 3.95
CA PHE A 158 3.35 8.02 2.72
C PHE A 158 2.19 7.59 1.83
N PHE A 159 2.33 7.80 0.52
CA PHE A 159 1.51 7.17 -0.51
C PHE A 159 2.46 6.38 -1.41
N VAL A 160 2.34 5.05 -1.43
CA VAL A 160 3.30 4.19 -2.14
C VAL A 160 2.60 3.50 -3.31
N ASP A 161 3.14 3.67 -4.51
CA ASP A 161 2.69 2.97 -5.70
C ASP A 161 3.23 1.54 -5.69
N GLN A 162 2.38 0.56 -5.37
CA GLN A 162 2.77 -0.84 -5.34
C GLN A 162 1.63 -1.74 -5.85
N PRO A 163 1.95 -2.92 -6.42
CA PRO A 163 3.28 -3.48 -6.66
C PRO A 163 3.98 -2.83 -7.88
N ILE A 164 5.13 -3.37 -8.29
CA ILE A 164 5.84 -2.97 -9.52
C ILE A 164 4.89 -2.95 -10.73
N GLY A 165 4.97 -1.88 -11.54
CA GLY A 165 4.07 -1.61 -12.66
C GLY A 165 2.86 -0.74 -12.31
N THR A 166 2.71 -0.37 -11.03
CA THR A 166 1.64 0.51 -10.55
C THR A 166 2.07 1.98 -10.62
N GLY A 167 1.26 2.86 -11.19
CA GLY A 167 1.52 4.30 -11.18
C GLY A 167 2.88 4.66 -11.77
N PHE A 168 3.74 5.30 -10.98
CA PHE A 168 5.11 5.63 -11.39
C PHE A 168 6.14 4.53 -11.07
N SER A 169 5.72 3.42 -10.48
CA SER A 169 6.58 2.27 -10.18
C SER A 169 6.82 1.43 -11.42
N TYR A 170 8.08 1.10 -11.69
CA TYR A 170 8.49 0.37 -12.89
C TYR A 170 9.62 -0.61 -12.59
N ALA A 171 9.91 -1.48 -13.55
CA ALA A 171 11.07 -2.36 -13.50
C ALA A 171 11.75 -2.41 -14.87
N GLU A 172 13.05 -2.66 -14.83
CA GLU A 172 13.88 -2.87 -15.99
C GLU A 172 13.96 -4.37 -16.32
N PHE A 173 14.38 -4.69 -17.54
CA PHE A 173 14.63 -6.07 -18.01
C PHE A 173 13.46 -7.07 -17.87
N GLY A 174 12.23 -6.58 -17.66
CA GLY A 174 11.04 -7.44 -17.53
C GLY A 174 10.92 -8.14 -16.18
N GLU A 175 11.59 -7.66 -15.14
CA GLU A 175 11.34 -8.12 -13.77
C GLU A 175 9.97 -7.65 -13.28
N TYR A 176 9.24 -8.51 -12.57
CA TYR A 176 7.92 -8.19 -12.03
C TYR A 176 7.71 -8.88 -10.68
N VAL A 177 6.91 -8.23 -9.83
CA VAL A 177 6.40 -8.79 -8.58
C VAL A 177 5.00 -9.32 -8.83
N TYR A 178 4.77 -10.58 -8.51
CA TYR A 178 3.48 -11.23 -8.80
C TYR A 178 2.67 -11.55 -7.54
N THR A 179 3.28 -11.42 -6.35
CA THR A 179 2.66 -11.82 -5.09
C THR A 179 2.69 -10.72 -4.04
N THR A 180 1.72 -10.76 -3.12
CA THR A 180 1.67 -9.83 -1.99
C THR A 180 2.85 -10.03 -1.04
N GLU A 181 3.32 -11.27 -0.91
CA GLU A 181 4.40 -11.68 -0.03
C GLU A 181 5.77 -11.15 -0.51
N GLU A 182 5.97 -11.07 -1.83
CA GLU A 182 7.14 -10.40 -2.41
C GLU A 182 7.11 -8.90 -2.16
N ALA A 183 5.98 -8.23 -2.44
CA ALA A 183 5.82 -6.80 -2.18
C ALA A 183 6.02 -6.45 -0.69
N ALA A 184 5.60 -7.34 0.21
CA ALA A 184 5.76 -7.15 1.66
C ALA A 184 7.23 -7.02 2.10
N LYS A 185 8.14 -7.77 1.46
CA LYS A 185 9.58 -7.69 1.74
C LYS A 185 10.13 -6.33 1.35
N ASP A 186 9.76 -5.84 0.17
CA ASP A 186 10.23 -4.57 -0.35
C ASP A 186 9.76 -3.40 0.53
N ILE A 187 8.48 -3.40 0.93
CA ILE A 187 7.92 -2.37 1.83
C ILE A 187 8.56 -2.44 3.22
N SER A 188 8.78 -3.64 3.78
CA SER A 188 9.39 -3.81 5.10
C SER A 188 10.85 -3.34 5.14
N ALA A 189 11.62 -3.57 4.08
CA ALA A 189 12.99 -3.06 3.94
C ALA A 189 13.00 -1.53 3.83
N PHE A 190 12.13 -0.96 2.99
CA PHE A 190 11.98 0.49 2.82
C PHE A 190 11.74 1.21 4.15
N VAL A 191 10.76 0.75 4.94
CA VAL A 191 10.41 1.39 6.21
C VAL A 191 11.61 1.37 7.17
N ALA A 192 12.35 0.26 7.24
CA ALA A 192 13.55 0.16 8.07
C ALA A 192 14.66 1.13 7.62
N ILE A 193 14.96 1.18 6.33
CA ILE A 193 15.98 2.08 5.78
C ILE A 193 15.62 3.54 6.02
N PHE A 194 14.36 3.92 5.75
CA PHE A 194 13.90 5.29 5.93
C PHE A 194 13.99 5.72 7.41
N PHE A 195 13.48 4.90 8.33
CA PHE A 195 13.47 5.22 9.75
C PHE A 195 14.88 5.25 10.35
N GLU A 196 15.83 4.49 9.82
CA GLU A 196 17.22 4.55 10.26
C GLU A 196 17.94 5.83 9.82
N HIS A 197 17.69 6.32 8.60
CA HIS A 197 18.36 7.53 8.11
C HIS A 197 17.85 8.82 8.75
N PHE A 198 16.58 8.88 9.13
CA PHE A 198 15.95 10.08 9.66
C PHE A 198 15.61 9.88 11.14
N SER A 199 16.54 10.29 12.01
CA SER A 199 16.55 9.98 13.44
C SER A 199 15.26 10.36 14.18
N LYS A 200 14.56 11.40 13.74
CA LYS A 200 13.28 11.82 14.31
C LYS A 200 12.17 10.77 14.19
N PHE A 201 12.24 9.87 13.21
CA PHE A 201 11.24 8.80 13.02
C PHE A 201 11.57 7.53 13.81
N LYS A 202 12.78 7.39 14.36
CA LYS A 202 13.16 6.20 15.15
C LYS A 202 12.25 6.02 16.36
N GLY A 203 11.68 4.83 16.50
CA GLY A 203 10.77 4.48 17.59
C GLY A 203 9.37 5.12 17.52
N ARG A 204 9.11 5.96 16.52
CA ARG A 204 7.81 6.62 16.33
C ARG A 204 6.73 5.62 15.96
N SER A 205 5.50 5.84 16.41
CA SER A 205 4.37 4.97 16.06
C SER A 205 4.20 4.95 14.54
N PHE A 206 4.15 3.73 14.02
CA PHE A 206 3.96 3.46 12.60
C PHE A 206 2.65 2.73 12.39
N HIS A 207 1.87 3.19 11.42
CA HIS A 207 0.57 2.63 11.06
C HIS A 207 0.56 2.27 9.58
N MET A 208 -0.07 1.15 9.23
CA MET A 208 -0.25 0.76 7.83
C MET A 208 -1.73 0.79 7.48
N ALA A 209 -2.07 1.58 6.47
CA ALA A 209 -3.42 1.82 6.01
C ALA A 209 -3.57 1.48 4.52
N GLY A 210 -4.73 0.97 4.15
CA GLY A 210 -5.07 0.79 2.74
C GLY A 210 -6.52 0.40 2.53
N GLU A 211 -6.92 0.34 1.26
CA GLU A 211 -8.29 0.09 0.89
C GLU A 211 -8.47 -0.95 -0.22
N SER A 212 -9.67 -1.51 -0.34
CA SER A 212 -10.01 -2.47 -1.40
C SER A 212 -9.07 -3.70 -1.35
N TYR A 213 -8.27 -3.97 -2.39
CA TYR A 213 -7.25 -5.04 -2.32
C TYR A 213 -6.16 -4.79 -1.25
N GLY A 214 -6.10 -3.58 -0.69
CA GLY A 214 -5.39 -3.27 0.56
C GLY A 214 -5.78 -4.19 1.73
N GLY A 215 -6.98 -4.79 1.71
CA GLY A 215 -7.37 -5.85 2.66
C GLY A 215 -6.52 -7.12 2.57
N ARG A 216 -5.88 -7.38 1.42
CA ARG A 216 -4.86 -8.44 1.26
C ARG A 216 -3.46 -7.92 1.57
N TYR A 217 -3.12 -6.70 1.12
CA TYR A 217 -1.79 -6.13 1.30
C TYR A 217 -1.44 -5.85 2.75
N ILE A 218 -2.27 -5.08 3.45
CA ILE A 218 -1.93 -4.51 4.76
C ILE A 218 -1.66 -5.59 5.82
N PRO A 219 -2.46 -6.66 5.97
CA PRO A 219 -2.14 -7.71 6.93
C PRO A 219 -0.80 -8.41 6.66
N VAL A 220 -0.48 -8.66 5.38
CA VAL A 220 0.76 -9.34 4.99
C VAL A 220 1.96 -8.40 5.15
N PHE A 221 1.82 -7.12 4.80
CA PHE A 221 2.89 -6.14 4.99
C PHE A 221 3.19 -5.96 6.48
N ALA A 222 2.15 -5.83 7.29
CA ALA A 222 2.25 -5.73 8.74
C ALA A 222 2.92 -6.96 9.37
N SER A 223 2.59 -8.17 8.93
CA SER A 223 3.25 -9.38 9.43
C SER A 223 4.74 -9.40 9.09
N TYR A 224 5.12 -8.97 7.89
CA TYR A 224 6.53 -8.88 7.51
C TYR A 224 7.31 -7.85 8.34
N VAL A 225 6.73 -6.67 8.60
CA VAL A 225 7.35 -5.66 9.48
C VAL A 225 7.51 -6.22 10.90
N TYR A 226 6.48 -6.88 11.43
CA TYR A 226 6.53 -7.51 12.75
C TYR A 226 7.59 -8.61 12.84
N ASP A 227 7.63 -9.53 11.87
CA ASP A 227 8.57 -10.65 11.84
C ASP A 227 10.01 -10.23 11.52
N GLN A 228 10.20 -9.06 10.89
CA GLN A 228 11.51 -8.47 10.64
C GLN A 228 12.13 -7.87 11.91
N ASN A 229 11.32 -7.36 12.85
CA ASN A 229 11.82 -6.67 14.05
C ASN A 229 12.83 -7.48 14.88
N PRO A 230 12.65 -8.79 15.18
CA PRO A 230 13.67 -9.58 15.87
C PRO A 230 15.02 -9.59 15.14
N LYS A 231 15.01 -9.65 13.81
CA LYS A 231 16.22 -9.64 12.98
C LYS A 231 16.91 -8.27 12.96
N LEU A 232 16.12 -7.19 12.99
CA LEU A 232 16.65 -5.83 13.19
C LEU A 232 17.37 -5.73 14.52
N VAL A 233 16.77 -6.22 15.61
CA VAL A 233 17.39 -6.19 16.95
C VAL A 233 18.67 -7.01 17.00
N GLU A 234 18.70 -8.20 16.40
CA GLU A 234 19.91 -9.04 16.30
C GLU A 234 21.03 -8.34 15.52
N SER A 235 20.66 -7.55 14.51
CA SER A 235 21.57 -6.72 13.74
C SER A 235 21.72 -5.31 14.32
N GLY A 236 21.36 -5.02 15.57
CA GLY A 236 21.58 -3.70 16.18
C GLY A 236 20.84 -2.53 15.51
N VAL A 237 19.87 -2.80 14.65
CA VAL A 237 18.99 -1.81 14.01
C VAL A 237 17.76 -1.57 14.87
N THR A 238 17.29 -0.32 14.94
CA THR A 238 16.09 0.02 15.72
C THR A 238 14.86 -0.70 15.14
N PRO A 239 14.08 -1.44 15.94
CA PRO A 239 12.86 -2.09 15.46
C PRO A 239 11.80 -1.04 15.10
N ILE A 240 10.93 -1.39 14.15
CA ILE A 240 9.80 -0.55 13.75
C ILE A 240 8.66 -0.70 14.75
N ASN A 241 8.20 0.42 15.31
CA ASN A 241 7.10 0.48 16.24
C ASN A 241 5.74 0.42 15.51
N LEU A 242 5.46 -0.71 14.86
CA LEU A 242 4.18 -0.97 14.20
C LEU A 242 3.06 -1.05 15.25
N THR A 243 2.25 0.00 15.31
CA THR A 243 1.26 0.21 16.39
C THR A 243 -0.15 -0.23 15.96
N SER A 244 -0.53 -0.02 14.70
CA SER A 244 -1.82 -0.50 14.20
C SER A 244 -1.86 -0.68 12.69
N ILE A 245 -2.92 -1.32 12.22
CA ILE A 245 -3.31 -1.37 10.82
C ILE A 245 -4.72 -0.83 10.63
N MET A 246 -5.00 -0.25 9.46
CA MET A 246 -6.30 0.29 9.07
C MET A 246 -6.70 -0.24 7.69
N ILE A 247 -7.89 -0.81 7.57
CA ILE A 247 -8.36 -1.42 6.31
C ILE A 247 -9.72 -0.84 5.96
N GLY A 248 -9.76 0.02 4.94
CA GLY A 248 -10.99 0.61 4.40
C GLY A 248 -11.62 -0.31 3.35
N ASN A 249 -12.87 -0.75 3.57
CA ASN A 249 -13.64 -1.51 2.57
C ASN A 249 -12.86 -2.69 1.92
N GLY A 250 -12.02 -3.38 2.71
CA GLY A 250 -11.00 -4.28 2.18
C GLY A 250 -11.46 -5.69 1.83
N CYS A 251 -10.88 -6.25 0.76
CA CYS A 251 -10.99 -7.65 0.38
C CYS A 251 -10.03 -8.52 1.21
N THR A 252 -10.50 -9.01 2.35
CA THR A 252 -9.66 -9.71 3.35
C THR A 252 -9.90 -11.21 3.38
N ASP A 253 -11.17 -11.62 3.51
CA ASP A 253 -11.57 -13.03 3.50
C ASP A 253 -12.59 -13.29 2.39
N TRP A 254 -12.08 -13.73 1.24
CA TRP A 254 -12.91 -14.01 0.06
C TRP A 254 -13.99 -15.05 0.32
N LEU A 255 -13.75 -16.02 1.21
CA LEU A 255 -14.69 -17.12 1.44
C LEU A 255 -15.96 -16.64 2.13
N THR A 256 -15.87 -15.69 3.05
CA THR A 256 -17.03 -15.09 3.71
C THR A 256 -17.60 -13.90 2.94
N MET A 257 -16.75 -13.14 2.25
CA MET A 257 -17.18 -11.96 1.48
C MET A 257 -17.95 -12.31 0.21
N ILE A 258 -17.53 -13.32 -0.57
CA ILE A 258 -18.23 -13.66 -1.83
C ILE A 258 -19.73 -13.98 -1.60
N PRO A 259 -20.11 -14.78 -0.60
CA PRO A 259 -21.51 -14.98 -0.24
C PRO A 259 -22.27 -13.70 0.17
N SER A 260 -21.60 -12.72 0.79
CA SER A 260 -22.27 -11.50 1.28
C SER A 260 -22.72 -10.57 0.14
N TYR A 261 -22.16 -10.71 -1.07
CA TYR A 261 -22.65 -9.96 -2.24
C TYR A 261 -24.12 -10.24 -2.53
N HIS A 262 -24.56 -11.49 -2.42
CA HIS A 262 -25.99 -11.82 -2.56
C HIS A 262 -26.81 -11.09 -1.48
N GLU A 263 -26.35 -11.08 -0.23
CA GLU A 263 -27.08 -10.38 0.83
C GLU A 263 -27.17 -8.87 0.58
N MET A 264 -26.10 -8.24 0.13
CA MET A 264 -26.08 -6.80 -0.16
C MET A 264 -26.96 -6.44 -1.37
N GLN A 265 -26.94 -7.26 -2.42
CA GLN A 265 -27.56 -6.91 -3.70
C GLN A 265 -29.02 -7.37 -3.81
N CYS A 266 -29.42 -8.41 -3.07
CA CYS A 266 -30.71 -9.09 -3.21
C CYS A 266 -31.58 -9.05 -1.94
N GLN A 267 -31.09 -8.46 -0.86
CA GLN A 267 -31.86 -8.25 0.37
C GLN A 267 -31.83 -6.77 0.75
N PRO A 268 -32.88 -6.25 1.42
CA PRO A 268 -32.91 -4.86 1.87
C PRO A 268 -32.04 -4.66 3.12
N LYS A 269 -30.73 -4.94 3.00
CA LYS A 269 -29.76 -4.83 4.11
C LYS A 269 -29.23 -3.41 4.29
N SER A 270 -29.02 -2.69 3.20
CA SER A 270 -28.51 -1.31 3.18
C SER A 270 -29.30 -0.45 2.18
N ALA A 271 -29.51 -0.97 0.98
CA ALA A 271 -30.35 -0.37 -0.06
C ALA A 271 -31.42 -1.35 -0.53
N ALA A 272 -32.38 -0.86 -1.33
CA ALA A 272 -33.32 -1.73 -2.02
C ALA A 272 -32.58 -2.71 -2.95
N PRO A 273 -33.09 -3.94 -3.15
CA PRO A 273 -32.48 -4.90 -4.06
C PRO A 273 -32.25 -4.31 -5.46
N ILE A 274 -31.05 -4.49 -5.99
CA ILE A 274 -30.62 -3.92 -7.28
C ILE A 274 -30.77 -4.90 -8.44
N PHE A 275 -31.03 -6.18 -8.14
CA PHE A 275 -31.25 -7.25 -9.14
C PHE A 275 -32.70 -7.74 -9.14
N SER A 276 -33.10 -8.34 -10.25
CA SER A 276 -34.40 -8.99 -10.36
C SER A 276 -34.47 -10.23 -9.45
N ILE A 277 -35.70 -10.62 -9.09
CA ILE A 277 -35.93 -11.80 -8.23
C ILE A 277 -35.31 -13.07 -8.84
N SER A 278 -35.38 -13.23 -10.17
CA SER A 278 -34.82 -14.40 -10.87
C SER A 278 -33.29 -14.45 -10.78
N GLU A 279 -32.61 -13.29 -10.90
CA GLU A 279 -31.16 -13.19 -10.72
C GLU A 279 -30.74 -13.50 -9.29
N CYS A 280 -31.49 -12.98 -8.30
CA CYS A 280 -31.23 -13.25 -6.89
C CYS A 280 -31.38 -14.73 -6.54
N VAL A 281 -32.41 -15.41 -7.07
CA VAL A 281 -32.57 -16.87 -6.92
C VAL A 281 -31.38 -17.61 -7.54
N ARG A 282 -30.89 -17.18 -8.72
CA ARG A 282 -29.71 -17.77 -9.37
C ARG A 282 -28.46 -17.60 -8.50
N GLN A 283 -28.19 -16.39 -8.03
CA GLN A 283 -27.04 -16.10 -7.16
C GLN A 283 -27.06 -16.98 -5.89
N LYS A 284 -28.21 -17.06 -5.20
CA LYS A 284 -28.36 -17.86 -3.98
C LYS A 284 -28.04 -19.34 -4.19
N ARG A 285 -28.47 -19.91 -5.33
CA ARG A 285 -28.15 -21.31 -5.69
C ARG A 285 -26.64 -21.51 -5.88
N THR A 286 -25.98 -20.60 -6.59
CA THR A 286 -24.52 -20.67 -6.82
C THR A 286 -23.72 -20.55 -5.52
N VAL A 287 -24.10 -19.64 -4.62
CA VAL A 287 -23.45 -19.48 -3.30
C VAL A 287 -23.54 -20.78 -2.49
N ASN A 288 -24.72 -21.42 -2.46
CA ASN A 288 -24.92 -22.67 -1.73
C ASN A 288 -24.08 -23.82 -2.28
N ILE A 289 -23.95 -23.93 -3.61
CA ILE A 289 -23.11 -24.95 -4.27
C ILE A 289 -21.64 -24.73 -3.89
N ARG A 290 -21.15 -23.48 -3.94
CA ARG A 290 -19.76 -23.17 -3.58
C ARG A 290 -19.48 -23.44 -2.10
N ARG A 291 -20.40 -23.11 -1.19
CA ARG A 291 -20.27 -23.45 0.24
C ARG A 291 -20.15 -24.95 0.49
N GLN A 292 -20.90 -25.78 -0.24
CA GLN A 292 -20.81 -27.24 -0.12
C GLN A 292 -19.49 -27.80 -0.68
N ALA A 293 -18.94 -27.18 -1.73
CA ALA A 293 -17.67 -27.59 -2.33
C ALA A 293 -16.42 -27.23 -1.51
N ILE A 294 -16.53 -26.31 -0.54
CA ILE A 294 -15.42 -25.88 0.34
C ILE A 294 -15.32 -26.74 1.62
N VAL A 295 -16.38 -27.48 1.96
CA VAL A 295 -16.45 -28.33 3.18
C VAL A 295 -15.96 -29.77 2.92
N LEU A 296 -15.53 -30.08 1.68
CA LEU A 296 -14.95 -31.35 1.25
C LEU A 296 -13.48 -31.15 0.88
#